data_AF-A0A6G3T163-F1
#
_entry.id   AF-A0A6G3T163-F1
#
_cell.length_a   1.000
_cell.length_b   1.000
_cell.length_c   1.000
_cell.angle_alpha   90.00
_cell.angle_beta   90.00
_cell.angle_gamma   90.00
#
_symmetry.space_group_name_H-M   'P 1'
#
loop_
_entity.id
_entity.type
_entity.pdbx_description
1 polymer ?
#
loop_
_entity_poly.entity_id
_entity_poly.type
_entity_poly.pdbx_seq_one_letter_code
_entity_poly.pdbx_strand_id
1 'polypeptide(L)'
;MSLAQVHYTSAAPGDEGTVGRFTAVGPGVSGALLAEIEPLVRYELPGGVPERPSDGELRALPQAFGYFALSDGSRLVARSAPVRDTGGTRAGVRFHAHAVHLPPGVPLPGDRLPVEA
;
A
#
# COMPACT_ATOMS: atom_id res chain seq x y z
N MET A 1 -6.53 19.20 10.55
CA MET A 1 -5.33 18.81 9.78
C MET A 1 -5.63 17.51 9.04
N SER A 2 -5.17 17.36 7.78
CA SER A 2 -5.23 16.08 7.07
C SER A 2 -3.90 15.34 7.24
N LEU A 3 -3.97 14.05 7.56
CA LEU A 3 -2.80 13.18 7.65
C LEU A 3 -2.21 12.92 6.26
N ALA A 4 -0.89 12.76 6.18
CA ALA A 4 -0.23 12.49 4.89
C ALA A 4 -0.55 11.07 4.41
N GLN A 5 -0.79 10.93 3.10
CA GLN A 5 -1.15 9.67 2.47
C GLN A 5 -0.06 9.24 1.49
N VAL A 6 0.17 7.93 1.40
CA VAL A 6 1.12 7.33 0.46
C VAL A 6 0.42 6.23 -0.31
N HIS A 7 0.62 6.23 -1.61
CA HIS A 7 0.06 5.25 -2.54
C HIS A 7 1.19 4.50 -3.23
N TYR A 8 1.15 3.18 -3.18
CA TYR A 8 2.10 2.29 -3.84
C TYR A 8 1.36 1.34 -4.78
N THR A 9 1.99 0.97 -5.89
CA THR A 9 1.53 -0.11 -6.76
C THR A 9 2.65 -1.12 -6.95
N SER A 10 2.33 -2.41 -6.84
CA SER A 10 3.25 -3.47 -7.23
C SER A 10 3.51 -3.41 -8.73
N ALA A 11 4.58 -4.08 -9.16
CA ALA A 11 4.78 -4.40 -10.56
C ALA A 11 3.62 -5.24 -11.10
N ALA A 12 3.39 -5.15 -12.41
CA ALA A 12 2.47 -6.04 -13.10
C ALA A 12 3.15 -7.41 -13.35
N PRO A 13 2.41 -8.53 -13.38
CA PRO A 13 2.95 -9.82 -13.78
C PRO A 13 3.52 -9.75 -15.20
N GLY A 14 4.78 -10.14 -15.38
CA GLY A 14 5.45 -10.14 -16.68
C GLY A 14 6.24 -8.86 -17.03
N ASP A 15 6.25 -7.86 -16.15
CA ASP A 15 7.23 -6.77 -16.21
C ASP A 15 8.58 -7.27 -15.67
N GLU A 16 9.38 -7.92 -16.51
CA GLU A 16 10.75 -8.27 -16.13
C GLU A 16 11.58 -6.99 -15.93
N GLY A 17 11.87 -6.66 -14.66
CA GLY A 17 12.72 -5.54 -14.27
C GLY A 17 11.99 -4.33 -13.68
N THR A 18 10.66 -4.26 -13.74
CA THR A 18 9.92 -3.19 -13.05
C THR A 18 9.73 -3.57 -11.59
N VAL A 19 10.31 -2.79 -10.68
CA VAL A 19 10.01 -2.85 -9.26
C VAL A 19 8.75 -2.02 -9.00
N GLY A 20 7.89 -2.43 -8.07
CA GLY A 20 6.72 -1.62 -7.70
C GLY A 20 7.14 -0.20 -7.26
N ARG A 21 6.23 0.77 -7.35
CA ARG A 21 6.55 2.19 -7.17
C ARG A 21 5.49 2.94 -6.37
N PHE A 22 5.90 4.03 -5.73
CA PHE A 22 4.97 5.02 -5.23
C PHE A 22 4.32 5.78 -6.39
N THR A 23 3.00 5.92 -6.35
CA THR A 23 2.21 6.64 -7.37
C THR A 23 1.72 7.99 -6.88
N ALA A 24 1.62 8.20 -5.57
CA ALA A 24 1.33 9.48 -4.95
C ALA A 24 1.89 9.51 -3.52
N VAL A 25 2.38 10.68 -3.11
CA VAL A 25 2.96 10.91 -1.78
C VAL A 25 2.47 12.27 -1.28
N GLY A 26 1.85 12.27 -0.11
CA GLY A 26 1.39 13.47 0.58
C GLY A 26 2.54 14.30 1.13
N PRO A 27 2.29 15.59 1.41
CA PRO A 27 3.32 16.49 1.95
C PRO A 27 3.81 15.99 3.32
N GLY A 28 5.09 16.20 3.61
CA GLY A 28 5.70 15.87 4.91
C GLY A 28 6.29 14.46 5.01
N VAL A 29 6.12 13.60 4.00
CA VAL A 29 6.79 12.29 3.93
C VAL A 29 8.14 12.46 3.24
N SER A 30 9.23 12.28 3.98
CA SER A 30 10.60 12.42 3.46
C SER A 30 11.01 11.22 2.61
N GLY A 31 12.06 11.38 1.80
CA GLY A 31 12.63 10.25 1.03
C GLY A 31 13.15 9.11 1.91
N ALA A 32 13.68 9.42 3.10
CA ALA A 32 14.11 8.41 4.06
C ALA A 32 12.92 7.61 4.60
N LEU A 33 11.80 8.29 4.90
CA LEU A 33 10.56 7.63 5.29
C LEU A 33 9.99 6.76 4.16
N LEU A 34 10.03 7.23 2.90
CA LEU A 34 9.60 6.41 1.78
C LEU A 34 10.43 5.13 1.63
N ALA A 35 11.74 5.21 1.83
CA ALA A 35 12.61 4.04 1.80
C ALA A 35 12.30 3.03 2.92
N GLU A 36 11.91 3.51 4.09
CA GLU A 36 11.45 2.66 5.21
C GLU A 36 10.05 2.09 4.96
N ILE A 37 9.13 2.87 4.39
CA ILE A 37 7.74 2.47 4.11
C ILE A 37 7.65 1.44 2.99
N GLU A 38 8.45 1.57 1.93
CA GLU A 38 8.35 0.73 0.73
C GLU A 38 8.33 -0.78 1.03
N PRO A 39 9.28 -1.36 1.79
CA PRO A 39 9.27 -2.79 2.08
C PRO A 39 8.07 -3.23 2.93
N LEU A 40 7.45 -2.33 3.71
CA LEU A 40 6.30 -2.64 4.58
C LEU A 40 4.99 -2.73 3.79
N VAL A 41 4.87 -1.98 2.69
CA VAL A 41 3.65 -1.91 1.87
C VAL A 41 3.73 -2.77 0.61
N ARG A 42 4.93 -3.23 0.26
CA ARG A 42 5.12 -4.18 -0.84
C ARG A 42 4.40 -5.48 -0.51
N TYR A 43 3.59 -5.93 -1.45
CA TYR A 43 2.86 -7.19 -1.35
C TYR A 43 3.07 -7.99 -2.63
N GLU A 44 3.33 -9.27 -2.49
CA GLU A 44 3.53 -10.20 -3.60
C GLU A 44 2.24 -10.97 -3.87
N LEU A 45 1.93 -11.20 -5.15
CA LEU A 45 0.79 -12.02 -5.53
C LEU A 45 0.99 -13.48 -5.09
N PRO A 46 -0.04 -14.11 -4.50
CA PRO A 46 -0.03 -15.56 -4.36
C PRO A 46 0.20 -16.22 -5.73
N GLY A 47 0.93 -17.35 -5.74
CA GLY A 47 1.05 -18.15 -6.95
C GLY A 47 -0.33 -18.65 -7.43
N GLY A 48 -0.49 -18.79 -8.74
CA GLY A 48 -1.72 -19.36 -9.34
C GLY A 48 -2.90 -18.39 -9.46
N VAL A 49 -2.70 -17.08 -9.24
CA VAL A 49 -3.73 -16.08 -9.56
C VAL A 49 -3.98 -16.08 -11.08
N PRO A 50 -5.23 -16.21 -11.55
CA PRO A 50 -5.55 -16.15 -12.97
C PRO A 50 -5.06 -14.85 -13.61
N GLU A 51 -4.62 -14.91 -14.88
CA GLU A 51 -4.24 -13.71 -15.64
C GLU A 51 -5.43 -12.73 -15.78
N ARG A 52 -6.65 -13.26 -15.88
CA ARG A 52 -7.89 -12.47 -16.00
C ARG A 52 -8.94 -12.96 -15.01
N PRO A 53 -8.82 -12.64 -13.71
CA PRO A 53 -9.82 -13.06 -12.75
C PRO A 53 -11.14 -12.33 -13.02
N SER A 54 -12.26 -13.00 -12.79
CA SER A 54 -13.57 -12.37 -12.62
C SER A 54 -13.56 -11.41 -11.42
N ASP A 55 -14.59 -10.57 -11.30
CA ASP A 55 -14.70 -9.66 -10.15
C ASP A 55 -14.86 -10.42 -8.83
N GLY A 56 -15.47 -11.61 -8.87
CA GLY A 56 -15.59 -12.49 -7.71
C GLY A 56 -14.24 -13.04 -7.26
N GLU A 57 -13.44 -13.55 -8.20
CA GLU A 57 -12.09 -14.06 -7.94
C GLU A 57 -11.17 -12.94 -7.43
N LEU A 58 -11.22 -11.75 -8.03
CA LEU A 58 -10.43 -10.59 -7.58
C LEU A 58 -10.77 -10.20 -6.13
N ARG A 59 -12.05 -10.20 -5.75
CA ARG A 59 -12.48 -9.90 -4.38
C ARG A 59 -12.11 -10.98 -3.37
N ALA A 60 -11.95 -12.22 -3.82
CA ALA A 60 -11.55 -13.36 -2.98
C ALA A 60 -10.04 -13.38 -2.69
N LEU A 61 -9.24 -12.63 -3.45
CA LEU A 61 -7.81 -12.51 -3.20
C LEU A 61 -7.53 -11.82 -1.87
N PRO A 62 -6.45 -12.21 -1.17
CA PRO A 62 -6.13 -11.69 0.16
C PRO A 62 -5.87 -10.19 0.14
N GLN A 63 -6.24 -9.53 1.24
CA GLN A 63 -5.88 -8.15 1.54
C GLN A 63 -4.99 -8.14 2.77
N ALA A 64 -3.98 -7.28 2.76
CA ALA A 64 -3.11 -7.07 3.92
C ALA A 64 -3.47 -5.75 4.59
N PHE A 65 -3.56 -5.78 5.92
CA PHE A 65 -3.68 -4.60 6.77
C PHE A 65 -2.50 -4.59 7.72
N GLY A 66 -1.88 -3.42 7.92
CA GLY A 66 -0.69 -3.28 8.74
C GLY A 66 -0.69 -2.01 9.56
N TYR A 67 -0.15 -2.12 10.77
CA TYR A 67 0.20 -1.00 11.62
C TYR A 67 1.68 -1.12 11.98
N PHE A 68 2.45 -0.08 11.68
CA PHE A 68 3.90 -0.11 11.81
C PHE A 68 4.40 1.06 12.64
N ALA A 69 5.35 0.78 13.53
CA ALA A 69 6.18 1.81 14.13
C ALA A 69 7.36 2.11 13.21
N LEU A 70 7.60 3.40 12.96
CA LEU A 70 8.69 3.87 12.10
C LEU A 70 9.84 4.42 12.96
N SER A 71 11.02 4.48 12.37
CA SER A 71 12.28 4.84 13.02
C SER A 71 12.30 6.27 13.60
N ASP A 72 11.54 7.20 13.02
CA ASP A 72 11.39 8.58 13.49
C ASP A 72 10.36 8.73 14.62
N GLY A 73 9.83 7.62 15.13
CA GLY A 73 8.81 7.59 16.18
C GLY A 73 7.39 7.80 15.67
N SER A 74 7.18 7.99 14.36
CA SER A 74 5.87 8.07 13.73
C SER A 74 5.24 6.67 13.58
N ARG A 75 4.03 6.63 13.03
CA ARG A 75 3.31 5.37 12.75
C ARG A 75 2.77 5.36 11.33
N LEU A 76 2.57 4.16 10.80
CA LEU A 76 1.95 3.94 9.51
C LEU A 76 0.74 3.01 9.68
N VAL A 77 -0.40 3.38 9.13
CA VAL A 77 -1.54 2.47 8.91
C VAL A 77 -1.62 2.20 7.42
N ALA A 78 -1.56 0.95 7.01
CA ALA A 78 -1.55 0.57 5.60
C ALA A 78 -2.59 -0.51 5.29
N ARG A 79 -3.15 -0.42 4.08
CA ARG A 79 -3.94 -1.47 3.45
C ARG A 79 -3.40 -1.73 2.06
N SER A 80 -3.05 -2.98 1.78
CA SER A 80 -2.71 -3.46 0.44
C SER A 80 -3.83 -4.36 -0.08
N ALA A 81 -4.36 -4.03 -1.27
CA ALA A 81 -5.48 -4.73 -1.87
C ALA A 81 -5.20 -5.06 -3.34
N PRO A 82 -5.71 -6.20 -3.84
CA PRO A 82 -5.59 -6.57 -5.23
C PRO A 82 -6.45 -5.63 -6.09
N VAL A 83 -5.89 -5.18 -7.20
CA VAL A 83 -6.57 -4.34 -8.18
C VAL A 83 -6.31 -4.88 -9.58
N ARG A 84 -7.25 -4.64 -10.50
CA ARG A 84 -7.03 -4.94 -11.92
C ARG A 84 -5.91 -4.04 -12.43
N ASP A 85 -4.98 -4.61 -13.17
CA ASP A 85 -4.08 -3.79 -13.95
C ASP A 85 -4.82 -3.26 -15.18
N THR A 86 -4.76 -1.94 -15.35
CA THR A 86 -5.43 -1.21 -16.44
C THR A 86 -4.43 -0.57 -17.40
N GLY A 87 -3.12 -0.77 -17.18
CA GLY A 87 -2.05 -0.02 -17.85
C GLY A 87 -1.31 -0.75 -18.97
N GLY A 88 -1.58 -2.04 -19.21
CA GLY A 88 -0.79 -2.88 -20.13
C GLY A 88 -1.60 -3.64 -21.19
N THR A 89 -0.90 -4.26 -22.14
CA THR A 89 -1.46 -5.12 -23.20
C THR A 89 -1.92 -6.49 -22.70
N ARG A 90 -1.42 -6.92 -21.53
CA ARG A 90 -1.93 -8.05 -20.76
C ARG A 90 -2.77 -7.54 -19.60
N ALA A 91 -4.01 -8.00 -19.53
CA ALA A 91 -4.80 -7.88 -18.31
C ALA A 91 -4.14 -8.75 -17.23
N GLY A 92 -4.02 -8.20 -16.03
CA GLY A 92 -3.38 -8.86 -14.89
C GLY A 92 -3.94 -8.35 -13.57
N VAL A 93 -3.44 -8.92 -12.47
CA VAL A 93 -3.67 -8.41 -11.12
C VAL A 93 -2.40 -7.74 -10.64
N ARG A 94 -2.54 -6.65 -9.89
CA ARG A 94 -1.46 -6.03 -9.13
C ARG A 94 -1.97 -5.70 -7.73
N PHE A 95 -1.09 -5.32 -6.81
CA PHE A 95 -1.50 -4.78 -5.52
C PHE A 95 -1.38 -3.26 -5.51
N HIS A 96 -2.39 -2.62 -4.97
CA HIS A 96 -2.35 -1.24 -4.57
C HIS A 96 -2.29 -1.15 -3.06
N ALA A 97 -1.28 -0.46 -2.54
CA ALA A 97 -1.24 -0.07 -1.14
C ALA A 97 -1.66 1.38 -0.98
N HIS A 98 -2.56 1.62 -0.04
CA HIS A 98 -2.84 2.95 0.51
C HIS A 98 -2.39 2.95 1.97
N ALA A 99 -1.56 3.92 2.32
CA ALA A 99 -1.05 4.09 3.67
C ALA A 99 -1.24 5.52 4.17
N VAL A 100 -1.47 5.66 5.46
CA VAL A 100 -1.59 6.94 6.17
C VAL A 100 -0.44 7.05 7.15
N HIS A 101 0.34 8.11 7.01
CA HIS A 101 1.43 8.46 7.92
C HIS A 101 0.87 9.27 9.10
N LEU A 102 1.21 8.85 10.30
CA LEU A 102 0.79 9.43 11.56
C LEU A 102 2.02 10.02 12.26
N PRO A 103 2.23 11.35 12.20
CA PRO A 103 3.39 11.96 12.82
C PRO A 103 3.42 11.72 14.35
N PRO A 104 4.61 11.73 14.98
CA PRO A 104 4.74 11.51 16.41
C PRO A 104 3.90 12.53 17.20
N GLY A 105 3.13 12.04 18.18
CA GLY A 105 2.32 12.91 19.04
C GLY A 105 1.13 13.60 18.37
N VAL A 106 0.83 13.31 17.11
CA VAL A 106 -0.36 13.84 16.43
C VAL A 106 -1.54 12.90 16.70
N PRO A 107 -2.63 13.37 17.36
CA PRO A 107 -3.82 12.57 17.56
C PRO A 107 -4.52 12.30 16.23
N LEU A 108 -5.24 11.17 16.14
CA LEU A 108 -6.12 10.96 15.00
C LEU A 108 -7.26 11.98 15.00
N PRO A 109 -7.89 12.24 13.84
CA PRO A 109 -9.12 13.03 13.78
C PRO A 109 -10.16 12.54 14.80
N GLY A 110 -10.67 13.47 15.61
CA GLY A 110 -11.62 13.15 16.70
C GLY A 110 -10.97 12.56 17.95
N ASP A 111 -9.68 12.84 18.20
CA ASP A 111 -8.91 12.42 19.37
C ASP A 111 -8.86 10.89 19.58
N ARG A 112 -8.99 10.14 18.48
CA ARG A 112 -8.93 8.68 18.54
C ARG A 112 -7.52 8.17 18.67
N LEU A 113 -7.38 7.00 19.30
CA LEU A 113 -6.12 6.28 19.33
C LEU A 113 -5.93 5.51 18.00
N PRO A 114 -4.69 5.36 17.49
CA PRO A 114 -4.42 4.64 16.25
C PRO A 114 -4.90 3.19 16.22
N VAL A 115 -5.03 2.56 17.39
CA VAL A 115 -5.58 1.23 17.58
C VAL A 115 -6.47 1.28 18.82
N GLU A 116 -7.76 0.98 18.66
CA GLU A 116 -8.66 0.63 19.76
C GLU A 116 -8.72 -0.89 19.81
N ALA A 117 -8.52 -1.47 21.00
CA ALA A 117 -8.65 -2.90 21.26
C ALA A 117 -10.11 -3.28 21.50
#